data_AF-A0A6J7T5F0-F1
#
_entry.id   AF-A0A6J7T5F0-F1
#
_cell.length_a   1.000
_cell.length_b   1.000
_cell.length_c   1.000
_cell.angle_alpha   90.00
_cell.angle_beta   90.00
_cell.angle_gamma   90.00
#
_symmetry.space_group_name_H-M   'P 1'
#
loop_
_entity.id
_entity.type
_entity.pdbx_description
1 polymer ?
#
loop_
_entity_poly.entity_id
_entity_poly.type
_entity_poly.pdbx_seq_one_letter_code
_entity_poly.pdbx_strand_id
1 'polypeptide(L)' 'MGFVWTKIHQDLVNQDPVGELYVVGTDPDHHGRGIARALSVEAINFFVTKGLKHAMLYVDADNEKGLKLYQSLGFN' A
#
# COMPACT_ATOMS: atom_id res chain seq x y z
N MET A 1 9.53 -12.74 -7.09
CA MET A 1 9.65 -12.31 -5.68
C MET A 1 9.11 -10.88 -5.50
N GLY A 2 8.82 -10.43 -4.29
CA GLY A 2 8.36 -9.05 -4.04
C GLY A 2 8.35 -8.67 -2.57
N PHE A 3 8.21 -7.39 -2.28
CA PHE A 3 8.20 -6.85 -0.92
C PHE A 3 7.26 -5.65 -0.80
N VAL A 4 6.80 -5.39 0.43
CA VAL A 4 6.13 -4.16 0.82
C VAL A 4 6.76 -3.63 2.10
N TRP A 5 7.06 -2.34 2.13
CA TRP A 5 7.48 -1.63 3.33
C TRP A 5 6.34 -0.74 3.79
N THR A 6 6.06 -0.80 5.10
CA THR A 6 4.97 -0.05 5.71
C THR A 6 5.48 0.91 6.76
N LYS A 7 4.83 2.08 6.89
CA LYS A 7 5.04 3.03 7.99
C LYS A 7 3.72 3.25 8.72
N ILE A 8 3.79 3.57 10.01
CA ILE A 8 2.64 4.00 10.79
C ILE A 8 2.95 5.40 11.31
N HIS A 9 2.08 6.36 11.00
CA HIS A 9 2.17 7.73 11.50
C HIS A 9 1.22 7.84 12.69
N GLN A 10 1.76 8.07 13.88
CA GLN A 10 0.98 8.13 15.14
C GLN A 10 0.82 9.56 15.67
N ASP A 11 1.60 10.49 15.14
CA ASP A 11 1.84 11.84 15.66
C ASP A 11 1.23 12.93 14.76
N LEU A 12 0.29 12.57 13.89
CA LEU A 12 -0.43 13.52 13.06
C LEU A 12 -1.36 14.39 13.92
N VAL A 13 -1.27 15.70 13.75
CA VAL A 13 -2.07 16.67 14.51
C VAL A 13 -3.55 16.56 14.11
N ASN A 14 -4.43 16.39 15.11
CA ASN A 14 -5.89 16.29 14.98
C ASN A 14 -6.37 15.18 14.02
N GLN A 15 -5.62 14.09 13.89
CA GLN A 15 -5.93 12.98 12.99
C GLN A 15 -5.74 11.63 13.67
N ASP A 16 -6.55 10.65 13.28
CA ASP A 16 -6.36 9.25 13.66
C ASP A 16 -5.03 8.73 13.08
N PRO A 17 -4.33 7.78 13.74
CA PRO A 17 -3.14 7.16 13.18
C PRO A 17 -3.41 6.52 11.82
N VAL A 18 -2.46 6.68 10.89
CA VAL A 18 -2.59 6.22 9.50
C VAL A 18 -1.43 5.29 9.13
N GLY A 19 -1.75 4.20 8.45
CA GLY A 19 -0.76 3.30 7.85
C GLY A 19 -0.37 3.79 6.46
N GLU A 20 0.89 3.68 6.09
CA GLU A 20 1.37 4.05 4.76
C GLU A 20 2.01 2.83 4.08
N LEU A 21 1.56 2.53 2.87
CA LEU A 21 2.29 1.63 1.97
C LEU A 21 3.42 2.44 1.33
N TYR A 22 4.58 2.41 1.97
CA TYR A 22 5.69 3.31 1.64
C TYR A 22 6.40 2.88 0.36
N VAL A 23 6.73 1.59 0.21
CA VAL A 23 7.33 1.04 -1.01
C VAL A 23 6.73 -0.32 -1.31
N VAL A 24 6.31 -0.53 -2.56
CA VAL A 24 5.89 -1.84 -3.06
C VAL A 24 6.76 -2.20 -4.26
N GLY A 25 7.54 -3.27 -4.13
CA GLY A 25 8.46 -3.74 -5.17
C GLY A 25 8.10 -5.15 -5.61
N THR A 26 8.09 -5.38 -6.92
CA THR A 26 7.97 -6.72 -7.49
C THR A 26 9.06 -6.96 -8.52
N ASP A 27 9.63 -8.15 -8.46
CA ASP A 27 10.61 -8.64 -9.41
C ASP A 27 10.01 -8.65 -10.84
N PRO A 28 10.67 -8.01 -11.83
CA PRO A 28 10.18 -7.90 -13.20
C PRO A 28 9.78 -9.23 -13.85
N ASP A 29 10.52 -10.30 -13.60
CA ASP A 29 10.26 -11.63 -14.18
C ASP A 29 8.98 -12.27 -13.63
N HIS A 30 8.42 -11.68 -12.58
CA HIS A 30 7.23 -12.13 -11.88
C HIS A 30 6.05 -11.15 -11.99
N HIS A 31 6.15 -10.15 -12.88
CA HIS A 31 5.05 -9.24 -13.16
C HIS A 31 3.82 -9.98 -13.72
N GLY A 32 2.65 -9.38 -13.54
CA GLY A 32 1.38 -9.95 -14.02
C GLY A 32 0.84 -11.13 -13.19
N ARG A 33 1.53 -11.55 -12.13
CA ARG A 33 1.10 -12.67 -11.25
C ARG A 33 0.33 -12.23 -10.00
N GLY A 34 -0.10 -10.97 -9.93
CA GLY A 34 -0.85 -10.44 -8.79
C GLY A 34 -0.03 -10.22 -7.50
N ILE A 35 1.30 -10.35 -7.54
CA ILE A 35 2.16 -10.24 -6.36
C ILE A 35 2.01 -8.89 -5.66
N ALA A 36 2.04 -7.78 -6.41
CA ALA A 36 1.86 -6.44 -5.83
C ALA A 36 0.51 -6.31 -5.11
N ARG A 37 -0.56 -6.86 -5.69
CA ARG A 37 -1.89 -6.86 -5.06
C ARG A 37 -1.88 -7.66 -3.76
N ALA A 38 -1.31 -8.85 -3.76
CA ALA A 38 -1.24 -9.70 -2.57
C ALA A 38 -0.46 -9.01 -1.45
N LEU A 39 0.69 -8.40 -1.77
CA LEU A 39 1.49 -7.65 -0.81
C LEU A 39 0.75 -6.42 -0.25
N SER A 40 0.05 -5.66 -1.10
CA SER A 40 -0.73 -4.50 -0.66
C SER A 40 -1.89 -4.91 0.26
N VAL A 41 -2.60 -6.01 -0.08
CA VAL A 41 -3.67 -6.54 0.78
C VAL A 41 -3.11 -6.99 2.13
N GLU A 42 -1.96 -7.66 2.14
CA GLU A 42 -1.31 -8.07 3.39
C GLU A 42 -0.91 -6.86 4.26
N ALA A 43 -0.38 -5.79 3.65
CA ALA A 43 -0.08 -4.56 4.37
C ALA A 43 -1.32 -3.89 4.97
N ILE A 44 -2.44 -3.88 4.22
CA ILE A 44 -3.72 -3.34 4.70
C ILE A 44 -4.26 -4.20 5.86
N ASN A 45 -4.20 -5.53 5.73
CA ASN A 45 -4.59 -6.45 6.81
C ASN A 45 -3.73 -6.21 8.06
N PHE A 46 -2.42 -6.04 7.89
CA PHE A 46 -1.51 -5.69 8.97
C PHE A 46 -1.95 -4.40 9.68
N PHE A 47 -2.31 -3.35 8.94
CA PHE A 47 -2.84 -2.11 9.53
C PHE A 47 -4.14 -2.33 10.31
N VAL A 48 -5.04 -3.17 9.81
CA VAL A 48 -6.26 -3.57 10.53
C VAL A 48 -5.92 -4.28 11.83
N THR A 49 -4.95 -5.19 11.85
CA THR A 49 -4.50 -5.85 13.11
C THR A 49 -3.89 -4.88 14.11
N LYS A 50 -3.39 -3.72 13.65
CA LYS A 50 -2.89 -2.64 14.49
C LYS A 50 -3.97 -1.64 14.91
N GLY A 51 -5.22 -1.86 14.52
CA GLY A 51 -6.35 -0.98 14.84
C GLY A 51 -6.40 0.31 14.02
N LEU A 52 -5.64 0.40 12.93
CA LEU A 52 -5.67 1.55 12.04
C LEU A 52 -6.91 1.50 11.15
N LYS A 53 -7.58 2.65 10.99
CA LYS A 53 -8.77 2.78 10.13
C LYS A 53 -8.45 3.34 8.75
N HIS A 54 -7.27 3.94 8.61
CA HIS A 54 -6.86 4.66 7.41
C HIS A 54 -5.53 4.11 6.91
N ALA A 55 -5.43 4.02 5.58
CA ALA A 55 -4.19 3.74 4.89
C ALA A 55 -3.96 4.79 3.79
N MET A 56 -2.71 5.10 3.50
CA MET A 56 -2.30 6.03 2.45
C MET A 56 -1.12 5.47 1.65
N LEU A 57 -0.90 6.06 0.48
CA LEU A 57 0.27 5.79 -0.37
C LEU A 57 0.47 6.96 -1.32
N TYR A 58 1.67 7.04 -1.88
CA TYR A 58 1.98 7.91 -3.00
C TYR A 58 2.43 7.08 -4.19
N VAL A 59 1.94 7.44 -5.36
CA VAL A 59 2.32 6.82 -6.63
C VAL A 59 2.53 7.93 -7.64
N ASP A 60 3.62 7.84 -8.41
CA ASP A 60 3.88 8.79 -9.49
C ASP A 60 2.76 8.73 -10.54
N ALA A 61 2.38 9.90 -11.06
CA ALA A 61 1.25 10.02 -11.98
C ALA A 61 1.48 9.29 -13.32
N ASP A 62 2.73 9.02 -13.69
CA ASP A 62 3.12 8.24 -14.87
C ASP A 62 3.13 6.72 -14.63
N ASN A 63 3.00 6.28 -13.37
CA ASN A 63 2.91 4.87 -13.02
C ASN A 63 1.46 4.36 -13.14
N GLU A 64 0.97 4.24 -14.38
CA GLU A 64 -0.39 3.79 -14.66
C GLU A 64 -0.74 2.42 -14.04
N LYS A 65 0.24 1.50 -13.98
CA LYS A 65 0.03 0.17 -13.38
C LYS A 65 -0.21 0.28 -11.88
N GLY A 66 0.57 1.11 -11.20
CA GLY A 66 0.39 1.41 -9.78
C GLY A 66 -0.94 2.09 -9.52
N LEU A 67 -1.27 3.14 -10.29
CA LEU A 67 -2.55 3.84 -10.20
C LEU A 67 -3.74 2.88 -10.32
N LYS A 68 -3.79 2.06 -11.38
CA LYS A 68 -4.87 1.07 -11.60
C LYS A 68 -4.95 0.06 -10.46
N LEU A 69 -3.80 -0.41 -9.97
CA LEU A 69 -3.75 -1.34 -8.83
C LEU A 69 -4.37 -0.71 -7.59
N TYR A 70 -3.92 0.46 -7.18
CA TYR A 70 -4.36 1.09 -5.94
C TYR A 70 -5.81 1.57 -6.01
N GLN A 71 -6.26 2.10 -7.16
CA GLN A 71 -7.67 2.38 -7.40
C GLN A 71 -8.54 1.12 -7.23
N SER A 72 -8.09 -0.03 -7.76
CA SER A 72 -8.82 -1.30 -7.60
C SER A 72 -8.80 -1.88 -6.17
N LEU A 73 -8.02 -1.28 -5.26
CA LEU A 73 -7.98 -1.57 -3.84
C LEU A 73 -8.75 -0.54 -3.00
N GLY A 74 -9.36 0.47 -3.64
CA GLY A 74 -10.20 1.48 -2.98
C GLY A 74 -9.47 2.78 -2.63
N PHE A 75 -8.20 2.94 -3.01
CA PHE A 75 -7.50 4.22 -2.89
C PHE A 75 -8.00 5.21 -3.96
N ASN A 76 -8.01 6.49 -3.61
CA ASN A 76 -8.45 7.59 -4.47
C ASN A 76 -7.43 8.73 -4.44
#